data_AF-A0A7W0G1E5-F1
#
_entry.id   AF-A0A7W0G1E5-F1
#
_cell.length_a   1.000
_cell.length_b   1.000
_cell.length_c   1.000
_cell.angle_alpha   90.00
_cell.angle_beta   90.00
_cell.angle_gamma   90.00
#
_symmetry.space_group_name_H-M   'P 1'
#
loop_
_entity.id
_entity.type
_entity.pdbx_description
1 polymer ?
#
loop_
_entity_poly.entity_id
_entity_poly.type
_entity_poly.pdbx_seq_one_letter_code
_entity_poly.pdbx_strand_id
1 'polypeptide(L)'
;MSDENDNLTKPEREAHLIVLPESDEDLLRECEVDTFRASGPGGQHVNKTESAVRLTHLTSGVVVTSREERSQHRNKSVALRKLRERVERLN
;
A
#
# COMPACT_ATOMS: atom_id res chain seq x y z
N MET A 1 50.68 1.05 14.46
CA MET A 1 49.84 -0.11 14.84
C MET A 1 48.42 0.42 14.75
N SER A 2 47.82 0.42 13.55
CA SER A 2 47.08 -0.73 12.98
C SER A 2 45.90 -1.04 13.92
N ASP A 3 44.64 -0.92 13.54
CA ASP A 3 43.96 -1.39 12.32
C ASP A 3 42.65 -0.57 12.17
N GLU A 4 42.35 -0.04 10.99
CA GLU A 4 41.45 -0.59 9.96
C GLU A 4 39.94 -0.58 10.33
N ASN A 5 39.18 0.11 9.47
CA ASN A 5 37.86 -0.24 8.96
C ASN A 5 36.81 -0.87 9.91
N ASP A 6 35.69 -0.16 10.06
CA ASP A 6 34.48 -0.72 9.45
C ASP A 6 33.67 0.41 8.79
N ASN A 7 33.87 0.49 7.47
CA ASN A 7 33.03 1.18 6.54
C ASN A 7 31.66 0.51 6.59
N LEU A 8 30.78 0.94 7.51
CA LEU A 8 29.36 0.65 7.35
C LEU A 8 28.87 1.52 6.20
N THR A 9 29.13 1.01 5.00
CA THR A 9 28.47 1.35 3.75
C THR A 9 27.01 1.62 4.08
N LYS A 10 26.66 2.92 4.12
CA LYS A 10 25.27 3.31 3.93
C LYS A 10 24.89 2.61 2.63
N PRO A 11 23.90 1.69 2.62
CA PRO A 11 23.51 1.08 1.36
C PRO A 11 23.16 2.26 0.46
N GLU A 12 23.96 2.42 -0.59
CA GLU A 12 23.64 3.30 -1.70
C GLU A 12 22.19 2.99 -2.01
N ARG A 13 21.34 4.02 -2.01
CA ARG A 13 19.92 3.83 -2.31
C ARG A 13 19.87 3.31 -3.73
N GLU A 14 19.93 2.00 -3.90
CA GLU A 14 19.63 1.33 -5.14
C GLU A 14 18.27 1.86 -5.50
N ALA A 15 18.22 2.66 -6.57
CA ALA A 15 16.99 3.12 -7.16
C ALA A 15 16.30 1.88 -7.69
N HIS A 16 15.62 1.15 -6.80
CA HIS A 16 14.75 0.07 -7.17
C HIS A 16 13.60 0.71 -7.92
N LEU A 17 13.71 0.70 -9.24
CA LEU A 17 12.64 1.11 -10.14
C LEU A 17 11.46 0.16 -9.87
N ILE A 18 10.42 0.67 -9.25
CA ILE A 18 9.23 -0.14 -8.97
C ILE A 18 8.37 -0.11 -10.23
N VAL A 19 8.34 -1.22 -10.95
CA VAL A 19 7.47 -1.39 -12.12
C VAL A 19 6.11 -1.87 -11.65
N LEU A 20 5.07 -1.08 -11.92
CA LEU A 20 3.70 -1.50 -11.68
C LEU A 20 3.12 -2.15 -12.95
N PRO A 21 2.41 -3.27 -12.83
CA PRO A 21 1.73 -3.88 -13.98
C PRO A 21 0.58 -2.98 -14.47
N GLU A 22 0.33 -3.00 -15.78
CA GLU A 22 -0.74 -2.20 -16.41
C GLU A 22 -2.13 -2.68 -15.98
N SER A 23 -2.29 -3.99 -15.74
CA SER A 23 -3.54 -4.60 -15.28
C SER A 23 -3.75 -4.40 -13.78
N ASP A 24 -4.96 -4.02 -13.39
CA ASP A 24 -5.36 -3.94 -11.99
C ASP A 24 -5.40 -5.31 -11.30
N GLU A 25 -5.67 -6.38 -12.04
CA GLU A 25 -5.67 -7.74 -11.47
C GLU A 25 -4.26 -8.20 -11.10
N ASP A 26 -3.28 -7.90 -11.95
CA ASP A 26 -1.88 -8.25 -11.70
C ASP A 26 -1.30 -7.40 -10.56
N LEU A 27 -1.62 -6.10 -10.53
CA LEU A 27 -1.22 -5.24 -9.42
C LEU A 27 -1.79 -5.77 -8.10
N LEU A 28 -3.03 -6.26 -8.13
CA LEU A 28 -3.63 -6.83 -6.94
C LEU A 28 -2.96 -8.14 -6.50
N ARG A 29 -2.43 -8.96 -7.42
CA ARG A 29 -1.69 -10.17 -7.07
C ARG A 29 -0.38 -9.86 -6.34
N GLU A 30 0.21 -8.71 -6.63
CA GLU A 30 1.41 -8.20 -5.95
C GLU A 30 1.09 -7.45 -4.64
N CYS A 31 -0.19 -7.23 -4.37
CA CYS A 31 -0.67 -6.55 -3.18
C CYS A 31 -1.35 -7.50 -2.19
N GLU A 32 -1.07 -7.30 -0.91
CA GLU A 32 -1.85 -7.90 0.15
C GLU A 32 -3.10 -7.05 0.42
N VAL A 33 -4.28 -7.69 0.40
CA VAL A 33 -5.58 -7.03 0.54
C VAL A 33 -6.17 -7.38 1.89
N ASP A 34 -6.21 -6.42 2.80
CA ASP A 34 -6.85 -6.55 4.11
C ASP A 34 -8.18 -5.80 4.14
N THR A 35 -9.26 -6.48 4.51
CA THR A 35 -10.56 -5.84 4.75
C THR A 35 -10.83 -5.71 6.24
N PHE A 36 -11.24 -4.52 6.67
CA PHE A 36 -11.51 -4.26 8.08
C PHE A 36 -12.73 -3.35 8.27
N ARG A 37 -13.20 -3.25 9.52
CA ARG A 37 -14.32 -2.38 9.87
C ARG A 37 -13.88 -0.92 9.85
N ALA A 38 -14.65 -0.06 9.19
CA ALA A 38 -14.44 1.37 9.25
C ALA A 38 -14.76 1.89 10.66
N SER A 39 -13.78 1.84 11.57
CA SER A 39 -13.92 2.42 12.90
C SER A 39 -13.84 3.95 12.81
N GLY A 40 -14.95 4.62 13.10
CA GLY A 40 -15.03 6.07 13.19
C GLY A 40 -16.29 6.48 13.98
N PRO A 41 -16.45 7.76 14.35
CA PRO A 41 -17.62 8.28 15.08
C PRO A 41 -18.93 8.28 14.25
N GLY A 42 -19.07 7.35 13.31
CA GLY A 42 -20.31 7.11 12.58
C GLY A 42 -21.27 6.30 13.45
N GLY A 43 -22.55 6.70 13.47
CA GLY A 43 -23.59 6.03 14.23
C GLY A 43 -23.77 4.55 13.88
N GLN A 44 -24.73 3.91 14.54
CA GLN A 44 -25.01 2.45 14.53
C GLN A 44 -25.07 1.79 13.14
N HIS A 45 -25.21 2.57 12.07
CA HIS A 45 -25.29 2.12 10.67
C HIS A 45 -23.92 1.94 9.99
N VAL A 46 -22.91 2.74 10.36
CA VAL A 46 -21.58 2.72 9.69
C VAL A 46 -20.70 1.59 10.23
N ASN A 47 -20.90 1.19 11.48
CA ASN A 47 -20.02 0.25 12.19
C ASN A 47 -20.31 -1.25 11.90
N LYS A 48 -21.31 -1.57 11.07
CA LYS A 48 -21.72 -2.96 10.83
C LYS A 48 -21.08 -3.61 9.62
N THR A 49 -20.58 -2.83 8.67
CA THR A 49 -20.08 -3.37 7.39
C THR A 49 -18.56 -3.25 7.32
N GLU A 50 -17.90 -4.36 6.99
CA GLU A 50 -16.46 -4.44 6.71
C GLU A 50 -16.18 -3.88 5.32
N SER A 51 -16.40 -2.57 5.14
CA SER A 51 -16.21 -1.91 3.86
C SER A 51 -14.80 -1.36 3.68
N ALA A 52 -14.03 -1.14 4.73
CA ALA A 52 -12.70 -0.54 4.62
C ALA A 52 -11.69 -1.55 4.07
N VAL A 53 -10.85 -1.11 3.13
CA VAL A 53 -9.82 -1.92 2.48
C VAL A 53 -8.46 -1.28 2.71
N ARG A 54 -7.47 -2.10 3.05
CA ARG A 54 -6.05 -1.77 3.08
C ARG A 54 -5.36 -2.60 2.00
N LEU A 55 -4.54 -1.95 1.21
CA LEU A 55 -3.67 -2.58 0.21
C LEU A 55 -2.23 -2.33 0.61
N THR A 56 -1.44 -3.40 0.68
CA THR A 56 0.00 -3.35 0.94
C THR A 56 0.73 -3.90 -0.27
N HIS A 57 1.47 -3.05 -0.98
CA HIS A 57 2.29 -3.52 -2.08
C HIS A 57 3.59 -4.12 -1.57
N LEU A 58 3.78 -5.41 -1.80
CA LEU A 58 4.89 -6.16 -1.21
C LEU A 58 6.25 -5.72 -1.77
N THR A 59 6.31 -5.40 -3.07
CA THR A 59 7.54 -5.03 -3.76
C THR A 59 8.05 -3.65 -3.34
N SER A 60 7.16 -2.67 -3.19
CA SER A 60 7.55 -1.29 -2.81
C SER A 60 7.46 -0.99 -1.31
N GLY A 61 6.77 -1.84 -0.54
CA GLY A 61 6.43 -1.56 0.86
C GLY A 61 5.41 -0.43 1.05
N VAL A 62 4.75 0.04 -0.02
CA VAL A 62 3.74 1.10 0.08
C VAL A 62 2.43 0.53 0.59
N VAL A 63 1.92 1.13 1.67
CA VAL A 63 0.61 0.79 2.23
C VAL A 63 -0.36 1.92 1.97
N VAL A 64 -1.53 1.58 1.43
CA VAL A 64 -2.65 2.52 1.23
C VAL A 64 -3.93 1.97 1.84
N THR A 65 -4.82 2.86 2.28
CA THR A 65 -6.10 2.48 2.87
C THR A 65 -7.23 3.31 2.29
N SER A 66 -8.38 2.69 2.06
CA SER A 66 -9.60 3.36 1.59
C SER A 66 -10.81 2.89 2.39
N ARG A 67 -11.57 3.86 2.91
CA ARG A 67 -12.75 3.63 3.77
C ARG A 67 -13.91 4.59 3.48
N GLU A 68 -13.85 5.29 2.35
CA GLU A 68 -14.77 6.37 2.01
C GLU A 68 -16.12 5.83 1.53
N GLU A 69 -16.11 4.68 0.86
CA GLU A 69 -17.30 4.08 0.26
C GLU A 69 -17.94 3.02 1.16
N ARG A 70 -19.23 2.78 0.94
CA ARG A 70 -19.99 1.72 1.63
C ARG A 70 -19.69 0.31 1.11
N SER A 71 -19.02 0.21 -0.04
CA SER A 71 -18.71 -1.06 -0.72
C SER A 71 -17.21 -1.33 -0.72
N GLN A 72 -16.83 -2.55 -0.32
CA GLN A 72 -15.44 -3.02 -0.35
C GLN A 72 -14.84 -2.94 -1.77
N HIS A 73 -15.63 -3.25 -2.81
CA HIS A 73 -15.14 -3.26 -4.19
C HIS A 73 -14.75 -1.85 -4.65
N ARG A 74 -15.58 -0.85 -4.32
CA ARG A 74 -15.26 0.55 -4.61
C ARG A 74 -14.05 1.02 -3.82
N ASN A 75 -13.97 0.68 -2.53
CA ASN A 75 -12.80 1.02 -1.72
C ASN A 75 -11.51 0.38 -2.25
N LYS A 76 -11.58 -0.86 -2.78
CA LYS A 76 -10.47 -1.56 -3.42
C LYS A 76 -9.99 -0.85 -4.69
N SER A 77 -10.90 -0.49 -5.59
CA SER A 77 -10.54 0.27 -6.81
C SER A 77 -9.93 1.64 -6.49
N VAL A 78 -10.49 2.35 -5.50
CA VAL A 78 -9.94 3.63 -5.02
C VAL A 78 -8.56 3.44 -4.40
N ALA A 79 -8.36 2.38 -3.61
CA ALA A 79 -7.08 2.06 -3.02
C ALA A 79 -6.03 1.72 -4.09
N LEU A 80 -6.38 0.93 -5.12
CA LEU A 80 -5.48 0.62 -6.24
C LEU A 80 -5.01 1.90 -6.96
N ARG A 81 -5.93 2.82 -7.26
CA ARG A 81 -5.57 4.11 -7.86
C ARG A 81 -4.63 4.92 -6.97
N LYS A 82 -4.93 5.02 -5.67
CA LYS A 82 -4.06 5.70 -4.69
C LYS A 82 -2.69 5.04 -4.57
N LEU A 83 -2.62 3.72 -4.70
CA LEU A 83 -1.37 2.95 -4.68
C LEU A 83 -0.50 3.31 -5.89
N ARG A 84 -1.08 3.27 -7.10
CA ARG A 84 -0.38 3.63 -8.35
C ARG A 84 0.22 5.02 -8.25
N GLU A 85 -0.59 6.02 -7.89
CA GLU A 85 -0.15 7.41 -7.71
C GLU A 85 0.97 7.54 -6.65
N ARG A 86 0.94 6.70 -5.60
CA ARG A 86 1.92 6.76 -4.51
C ARG A 86 3.26 6.15 -4.91
N VAL A 87 3.23 5.02 -5.63
CA VAL A 87 4.41 4.33 -6.14
C VAL A 87 5.06 5.13 -7.28
N GLU A 88 4.27 5.69 -8.19
CA GLU A 88 4.78 6.59 -9.23
C GLU A 88 5.55 7.78 -8.66
N ARG A 89 5.16 8.28 -7.48
CA ARG A 89 5.89 9.35 -6.79
C ARG A 89 7.20 8.91 -6.15
N LEU A 90 7.41 7.60 -5.96
CA LEU A 90 8.63 7.04 -5.37
C LEU A 90 9.68 6.69 -6.42
N ASN A 91 9.24 6.47 -7.67
CA ASN A 91 10.11 6.39 -8.85
C ASN A 91 10.59 7.78 -9.26
#